data_AF-A0A8X6RDT4-F1
#
_entry.id   AF-A0A8X6RDT4-F1
#
_cell.length_a   1.000
_cell.length_b   1.000
_cell.length_c   1.000
_cell.angle_alpha   90.00
_cell.angle_beta   90.00
_cell.angle_gamma   90.00
#
_symmetry.space_group_name_H-M   'P 1'
#
loop_
_entity.id
_entity.type
_entity.pdbx_description
1 polymer ?
#
loop_
_entity_poly.entity_id
_entity_poly.type
_entity_poly.pdbx_seq_one_letter_code
_entity_poly.pdbx_strand_id
1 'polypeptide(L)'
;MGSPHELSDNNRADRARTNTAWDLLLHPPYSPTESPTDYHANRSLKNWQMNKIYDDLDDLVTDVKAWIASKNHVFFTRGIDRLPSKWEAVIEVDSDYAPE
;
A
#
# COMPACT_ATOMS: atom_id res chain seq x y z
N MET A 1 1.73 -19.47 -16.96
CA MET A 1 2.15 -18.44 -15.99
C MET A 1 1.14 -17.31 -16.13
N GLY A 2 0.49 -16.90 -15.04
CA GLY A 2 -0.49 -15.81 -15.08
C GLY A 2 0.20 -14.47 -15.35
N SER A 3 -0.50 -13.55 -16.01
CA SER A 3 -0.06 -12.16 -16.12
C SER A 3 0.10 -11.58 -14.73
N PRO A 4 1.12 -10.76 -14.48
CA PRO A 4 1.30 -10.19 -13.16
C PRO A 4 0.36 -8.98 -12.99
N HIS A 5 -0.19 -8.81 -11.78
CA HIS A 5 -1.24 -7.83 -11.49
C HIS A 5 -0.66 -6.57 -10.83
N GLU A 6 -1.17 -5.39 -11.20
CA GLU A 6 -0.82 -4.11 -10.58
C GLU A 6 -2.02 -3.59 -9.75
N LEU A 7 -1.77 -3.27 -8.48
CA LEU A 7 -2.72 -2.61 -7.58
C LEU A 7 -2.22 -1.21 -7.26
N SER A 8 -2.91 -0.19 -7.75
CA SER A 8 -2.60 1.23 -7.52
C SER A 8 -3.89 2.03 -7.40
N ASP A 9 -3.82 3.20 -6.75
CA ASP A 9 -4.95 4.10 -6.66
C ASP A 9 -5.39 4.55 -8.05
N ASN A 10 -6.70 4.66 -8.27
CA ASN A 10 -7.29 4.91 -9.58
C ASN A 10 -7.21 6.41 -10.00
N ASN A 11 -6.04 7.04 -9.84
CA ASN A 11 -5.82 8.45 -10.12
C ASN A 11 -5.73 8.74 -11.65
N ARG A 12 -5.82 10.01 -12.03
CA ARG A 12 -5.84 10.46 -13.44
C ARG A 12 -4.56 10.11 -14.22
N ALA A 13 -3.41 9.94 -13.53
CA ALA A 13 -2.14 9.58 -14.16
C ALA A 13 -2.05 8.07 -14.46
N ASP A 14 -2.64 7.24 -13.61
CA ASP A 14 -2.59 5.78 -13.74
C ASP A 14 -3.48 5.27 -14.88
N ARG A 15 -4.61 5.96 -15.13
CA ARG A 15 -5.46 5.71 -16.30
C ARG A 15 -4.78 5.98 -17.65
N ALA A 16 -3.69 6.75 -17.67
CA ALA A 16 -2.93 7.04 -18.90
C ALA A 16 -1.86 5.98 -19.21
N ARG A 17 -1.59 5.05 -18.28
CA ARG A 17 -0.63 3.95 -18.46
C ARG A 17 -1.32 2.72 -19.09
N THR A 18 -1.75 2.83 -20.34
CA THR A 18 -2.45 1.74 -21.06
C THR A 18 -1.52 0.80 -21.84
N ASN A 19 -0.19 0.91 -21.67
CA ASN A 19 0.78 0.10 -22.42
C ASN A 19 1.75 -0.65 -21.49
N THR A 20 1.20 -1.45 -20.58
CA THR A 20 1.96 -2.36 -19.71
C THR A 20 1.42 -3.78 -19.88
N ALA A 21 2.27 -4.80 -19.74
CA ALA A 21 1.88 -6.21 -19.79
C ALA A 21 1.21 -6.70 -18.48
N TRP A 22 0.67 -5.77 -17.69
CA TRP A 22 0.15 -6.00 -16.35
C TRP A 22 -1.36 -5.86 -16.34
N ASP A 23 -2.04 -6.77 -15.65
CA ASP A 23 -3.48 -6.68 -15.47
C ASP A 23 -3.79 -5.69 -14.34
N LEU A 24 -4.50 -4.61 -14.67
CA LEU A 24 -4.91 -3.60 -13.70
C LEU A 24 -6.07 -4.12 -12.84
N LEU A 25 -5.87 -4.13 -11.52
CA LEU A 25 -6.94 -4.39 -10.57
C LEU A 25 -7.79 -3.13 -10.39
N LEU A 26 -9.09 -3.23 -10.67
CA LEU A 26 -10.03 -2.15 -10.43
C LEU A 26 -10.11 -1.87 -8.92
N HIS A 27 -9.85 -0.62 -8.55
CA HIS A 27 -9.89 -0.15 -7.16
C HIS A 27 -10.81 1.08 -7.05
N PRO A 28 -11.60 1.20 -5.98
CA PRO A 28 -12.42 2.38 -5.74
C PRO A 28 -11.55 3.65 -5.56
N PRO A 29 -12.09 4.84 -5.85
CA PRO A 29 -11.45 6.09 -5.48
C PRO A 29 -11.35 6.20 -3.95
N TYR A 30 -10.16 6.50 -3.42
CA TYR A 30 -9.95 6.75 -1.99
C TYR A 30 -10.26 5.57 -1.05
N SER A 31 -9.78 4.35 -1.37
CA SER A 31 -9.83 3.20 -0.45
C SER A 31 -8.48 2.93 0.26
N PRO A 32 -8.05 3.78 1.21
CA PRO A 32 -6.80 3.57 1.96
C PRO A 32 -6.83 2.31 2.82
N THR A 33 -8.01 1.71 3.04
CA THR A 33 -8.16 0.46 3.79
C THR A 33 -7.91 -0.79 2.95
N GLU A 34 -7.79 -0.65 1.63
CA GLU A 34 -7.64 -1.74 0.66
C GLU A 34 -6.25 -1.84 0.03
N SER A 35 -5.44 -0.78 0.10
CA SER A 35 -4.06 -0.78 -0.37
C SER A 35 -3.11 -1.37 0.68
N PRO A 36 -2.37 -2.47 0.38
CA PRO A 36 -1.34 -3.02 1.28
C PRO A 36 -0.27 -2.01 1.67
N THR A 37 -0.01 -1.05 0.79
CA THR A 37 0.90 0.06 1.07
C THR A 37 0.35 0.92 2.20
N ASP A 38 -0.94 1.23 2.20
CA ASP A 38 -1.54 2.16 3.18
C ASP A 38 -1.79 1.53 4.54
N TYR A 39 -2.48 0.38 4.60
CA TYR A 39 -2.85 -0.23 5.88
C TYR A 39 -1.68 -0.92 6.59
N HIS A 40 -0.61 -1.28 5.87
CA HIS A 40 0.52 -2.03 6.43
C HIS A 40 1.82 -1.25 6.41
N ALA A 41 2.37 -0.95 5.23
CA ALA A 41 3.69 -0.31 5.13
C ALA A 41 3.67 1.13 5.67
N ASN A 42 2.75 1.98 5.19
CA ASN A 42 2.60 3.37 5.61
C ASN A 42 2.15 3.47 7.07
N ARG A 43 1.27 2.58 7.53
CA ARG A 43 0.91 2.51 8.96
C ARG A 43 2.13 2.21 9.84
N SER A 44 2.95 1.24 9.45
CA SER A 44 4.17 0.91 10.18
C SER A 44 5.21 2.04 10.11
N LEU A 45 5.32 2.70 8.96
CA LEU A 45 6.21 3.84 8.75
C LEU A 45 5.80 5.02 9.63
N LYS A 46 4.51 5.39 9.65
CA LYS A 46 3.96 6.44 10.51
C LYS A 46 4.28 6.19 11.99
N ASN A 47 4.09 4.95 12.45
CA ASN A 47 4.41 4.58 13.83
C ASN A 47 5.92 4.68 14.13
N TRP A 48 6.78 4.30 13.19
CA TRP A 48 8.24 4.41 13.37
C TRP A 48 8.74 5.86 13.29
N GLN A 49 8.06 6.72 12.51
CA GLN A 49 8.34 8.15 12.45
C GLN A 49 7.78 8.91 13.66
N MET A 50 6.90 8.29 14.46
CA MET A 50 6.29 8.95 15.60
C MET A 50 7.38 9.41 16.58
N ASN A 51 7.48 10.73 16.77
CA ASN A 51 8.47 11.44 17.59
C ASN A 51 9.86 11.65 16.96
N LYS A 52 10.00 11.49 15.64
CA LYS A 52 11.20 11.91 14.93
C LYS A 52 11.04 13.34 14.40
N ILE A 53 12.10 14.14 14.53
CA ILE A 53 12.22 15.47 13.94
C ILE A 53 13.44 15.42 13.03
N TYR A 54 13.31 15.97 11.83
CA TYR A 54 14.39 16.03 10.83
C TYR A 54 14.67 17.50 10.54
N ASP A 55 15.96 17.85 10.45
CA ASP A 55 16.39 19.22 10.17
C ASP A 55 16.41 19.51 8.66
N ASP A 56 16.58 18.48 7.83
CA ASP A 56 16.51 18.58 6.37
C ASP A 56 15.85 17.36 5.68
N LEU A 57 15.66 17.49 4.36
CA LEU A 57 15.04 16.46 3.53
C LEU A 57 15.96 15.26 3.28
N ASP A 58 17.28 15.46 3.20
CA ASP A 58 18.24 14.40 2.91
C ASP A 58 18.36 13.44 4.09
N ASP A 59 18.28 13.96 5.32
CA ASP A 59 18.18 13.20 6.57
C ASP A 59 16.91 12.36 6.60
N LEU A 60 15.75 12.95 6.28
CA LEU A 60 14.49 12.21 6.16
C LEU A 60 14.58 11.09 5.12
N VAL A 61 15.09 11.39 3.93
CA VAL A 61 15.21 10.41 2.83
C VAL A 61 16.16 9.27 3.22
N THR A 62 17.28 9.59 3.87
CA THR A 62 18.26 8.60 4.30
C THR A 62 17.69 7.68 5.38
N ASP A 63 17.00 8.25 6.38
CA ASP A 63 16.41 7.47 7.47
C ASP A 63 15.25 6.60 6.96
N VAL A 64 14.41 7.10 6.04
CA VAL A 64 13.35 6.30 5.40
C VAL A 64 13.95 5.17 4.57
N LYS A 65 15.03 5.40 3.81
CA LYS A 65 15.72 4.33 3.07
C LYS A 65 16.28 3.26 4.01
N ALA A 66 16.88 3.67 5.12
CA ALA A 66 17.36 2.75 6.15
C ALA A 66 16.20 1.95 6.77
N TRP A 67 15.05 2.58 7.03
CA TRP A 67 13.86 1.90 7.51
C TRP A 67 13.34 0.85 6.52
N ILE A 68 13.26 1.17 5.22
CA ILE A 68 12.83 0.21 4.19
C ILE A 68 13.82 -0.97 4.15
N ALA A 69 15.13 -0.70 4.13
CA ALA A 69 16.17 -1.72 4.12
C ALA A 69 16.17 -2.61 5.38
N SER A 70 15.66 -2.10 6.51
CA SER A 70 15.52 -2.87 7.75
C SER A 70 14.39 -3.93 7.70
N LYS A 71 13.45 -3.82 6.76
CA LYS A 71 12.31 -4.73 6.65
C LYS A 71 12.68 -5.94 5.80
N ASN A 72 12.34 -7.12 6.29
CA ASN A 72 12.55 -8.36 5.55
C ASN A 72 11.41 -8.62 4.56
N HIS A 73 11.60 -9.61 3.67
CA HIS A 73 10.57 -9.99 2.70
C HIS A 73 9.24 -10.37 3.39
N VAL A 74 9.31 -11.04 4.55
CA VAL A 74 8.14 -11.49 5.32
C VAL A 74 7.27 -10.31 5.76
N PHE A 75 7.88 -9.17 6.05
CA PHE A 75 7.13 -7.96 6.39
C PHE A 75 6.22 -7.53 5.24
N PHE A 76 6.74 -7.47 4.02
CA PHE A 76 5.95 -7.03 2.87
C PHE A 76 4.94 -8.08 2.41
N THR A 77 5.30 -9.37 2.42
CA THR A 77 4.36 -10.45 2.06
C THR A 77 3.17 -10.50 3.00
N ARG A 78 3.37 -10.30 4.31
CA ARG A 78 2.26 -10.22 5.28
C ARG A 78 1.24 -9.13 4.97
N GLY A 79 1.68 -8.03 4.37
CA GLY A 79 0.77 -6.98 3.90
C GLY A 79 -0.15 -7.53 2.81
N ILE A 80 0.44 -8.16 1.79
CA ILE A 80 -0.26 -8.74 0.63
C ILE A 80 -1.17 -9.91 1.07
N ASP A 81 -0.68 -10.80 1.94
CA ASP A 81 -1.41 -11.98 2.41
C ASP A 81 -2.71 -11.63 3.17
N ARG A 82 -2.82 -10.41 3.71
CA ARG A 82 -4.02 -9.90 4.40
C ARG A 82 -5.06 -9.33 3.46
N LEU A 83 -4.73 -9.13 2.19
CA LEU A 83 -5.62 -8.51 1.21
C LEU A 83 -6.95 -9.28 1.03
N PRO A 84 -6.96 -10.63 0.90
CA PRO A 84 -8.21 -11.38 0.78
C PRO A 84 -9.14 -11.19 1.98
N SER A 85 -8.59 -11.27 3.21
CA SER A 85 -9.39 -11.08 4.43
C SER A 85 -9.98 -9.67 4.55
N LYS A 86 -9.29 -8.66 4.03
CA LYS A 86 -9.81 -7.29 4.00
C LYS A 86 -10.94 -7.14 2.99
N TRP A 87 -10.82 -7.74 1.81
CA TRP A 87 -11.91 -7.77 0.82
C TRP A 87 -13.14 -8.52 1.33
N GLU A 88 -12.97 -9.62 2.04
CA GLU A 88 -14.08 -10.33 2.69
C GLU A 88 -14.80 -9.43 3.70
N ALA A 89 -14.07 -8.67 4.51
CA ALA A 89 -14.66 -7.74 5.47
C ALA A 89 -15.40 -6.56 4.81
N VAL A 90 -14.93 -6.08 3.66
CA VAL A 90 -15.63 -5.05 2.84
C VAL A 90 -16.98 -5.59 2.38
N ILE A 91 -17.00 -6.82 1.87
CA ILE A 91 -18.21 -7.49 1.37
C ILE A 91 -19.22 -7.74 2.50
N GLU A 92 -18.76 -8.17 3.68
CA GLU A 92 -19.64 -8.46 4.83
C GLU A 92 -20.35 -7.22 5.37
N VAL A 93 -19.69 -6.05 5.31
CA VAL A 93 -20.23 -4.78 5.83
C VAL A 93 -21.10 -4.05 4.78
N ASP A 94 -21.25 -4.59 3.56
CA ASP A 94 -21.91 -3.94 2.40
C ASP A 94 -21.47 -2.47 2.25
N SER A 95 -20.17 -2.26 2.42
CA SER A 95 -19.54 -0.95 2.49
C SER A 95 -18.43 -0.89 1.45
N ASP A 96 -18.21 0.28 0.89
CA ASP A 96 -17.06 0.53 0.00
C ASP A 96 -15.71 0.58 0.76
N TYR A 97 -15.73 0.40 2.08
CA TYR A 97 -14.56 0.51 2.95
C TYR A 97 -14.46 -0.65 3.93
N ALA A 98 -13.24 -1.18 4.08
CA ALA A 98 -12.96 -2.21 5.09
C ALA A 98 -13.02 -1.60 6.51
N PRO A 99 -13.59 -2.32 7.50
CA PRO A 99 -13.50 -1.91 8.90
C PRO A 99 -12.04 -1.84 9.39
N GLU A 100 -11.75 -0.93 10.33
CA GLU A 100 -10.39 -0.68 10.88
C GLU A 100 -9.81 -1.82 11.72
#